data_AF-A0A2T0L9Y8-F1
#
_entry.id   AF-A0A2T0L9Y8-F1
#
_cell.length_a   1.000
_cell.length_b   1.000
_cell.length_c   1.000
_cell.angle_alpha   90.00
_cell.angle_beta   90.00
_cell.angle_gamma   90.00
#
_symmetry.space_group_name_H-M   'P 1'
#
loop_
_entity.id
_entity.type
_entity.pdbx_description
1 polymer ?
#
loop_
_entity_poly.entity_id
_entity_poly.type
_entity_poly.pdbx_seq_one_letter_code
_entity_poly.pdbx_strand_id
1 'polypeptide(L)'
;MISQLPIAHGAGSVHEWLNQFERGLRTLKGENGWFPRFSAATHTVIDESIFLIHSKGFSKWEEALAYAGSQLKGFRKEIDIRKRTVFGMPMLVPQRKIQYTPEKVERMASPVWIRVVEAGGCYFPMFGIYRTPPLKAVEKPMGKHKGNKSLNGRPFLVPFKEVLDEFQNHLRRNEFTLEVHV
;
A
#
# COMPACT_ATOMS: atom_id res chain seq x y z
N MET A 1 27.07 8.95 -7.97
CA MET A 1 26.07 8.03 -7.40
C MET A 1 24.78 7.97 -8.22
N ILE A 2 24.12 9.09 -8.53
CA ILE A 2 22.84 9.10 -9.29
C ILE A 2 22.94 8.43 -10.69
N SER A 3 24.11 8.47 -11.35
CA SER A 3 24.35 7.85 -12.66
C SER A 3 24.27 6.31 -12.70
N GLN A 4 24.17 5.64 -11.54
CA GLN A 4 24.03 4.19 -11.45
C GLN A 4 22.57 3.73 -11.49
N LEU A 5 21.61 4.64 -11.28
CA LEU A 5 20.19 4.29 -11.35
C LEU A 5 19.72 4.37 -12.81
N PRO A 6 19.08 3.32 -13.33
CA PRO A 6 18.48 3.36 -14.66
C PRO A 6 17.35 4.39 -14.69
N ILE A 7 17.27 5.14 -15.80
CA ILE A 7 16.19 6.09 -16.01
C ILE A 7 14.98 5.31 -16.55
N ALA A 8 14.08 4.92 -15.64
CA ALA A 8 12.82 4.24 -16.00
C ALA A 8 11.86 5.13 -16.82
N HIS A 9 12.00 6.45 -16.70
CA HIS A 9 11.13 7.40 -17.38
C HIS A 9 11.46 7.47 -18.88
N GLY A 10 10.44 7.33 -19.73
CA GLY A 10 10.62 7.31 -21.19
C GLY A 10 10.84 5.92 -21.80
N ALA A 11 10.67 4.84 -21.04
CA ALA A 11 10.70 3.48 -21.57
C ALA A 11 9.67 3.28 -22.70
N GLY A 12 10.07 2.58 -23.77
CA GLY A 12 9.23 2.32 -24.95
C GLY A 12 8.14 1.28 -24.71
N SER A 13 8.22 0.52 -23.61
CA SER A 13 7.20 -0.45 -23.20
C SER A 13 7.17 -0.65 -21.69
N VAL A 14 6.05 -1.17 -21.17
CA VAL A 14 5.91 -1.49 -19.73
C VAL A 14 6.91 -2.56 -19.27
N HIS A 15 7.27 -3.51 -20.14
CA HIS A 15 8.28 -4.54 -19.84
C HIS A 15 9.69 -3.96 -19.71
N GLU A 16 10.03 -3.01 -20.59
CA GLU A 16 11.28 -2.27 -20.47
C GLU A 16 11.32 -1.44 -19.18
N TRP A 17 10.21 -0.74 -18.88
CA TRP A 17 10.07 0.02 -17.64
C TRP A 17 10.28 -0.88 -16.41
N LEU A 18 9.63 -2.05 -16.38
CA LEU A 18 9.74 -3.04 -15.31
C LEU A 18 11.18 -3.50 -15.12
N ASN A 19 11.88 -3.85 -16.20
CA ASN A 19 13.28 -4.27 -16.14
C ASN A 19 14.18 -3.15 -15.57
N GLN A 20 13.99 -1.91 -16.03
CA GLN A 20 14.75 -0.78 -15.50
C GLN A 20 14.42 -0.52 -14.02
N PHE A 21 13.14 -0.57 -13.65
CA PHE A 21 12.70 -0.41 -12.27
C PHE A 21 13.29 -1.49 -11.35
N GLU A 22 13.21 -2.76 -11.75
CA GLU A 22 13.78 -3.90 -11.02
C GLU A 22 15.30 -3.76 -10.86
N ARG A 23 16.02 -3.38 -11.92
CA ARG A 23 17.46 -3.09 -11.84
C ARG A 23 17.78 -1.95 -10.87
N GLY A 24 16.95 -0.90 -10.86
CA GLY A 24 17.05 0.20 -9.90
C GLY A 24 16.87 -0.30 -8.47
N LEU A 25 15.85 -1.12 -8.20
CA LEU A 25 15.60 -1.72 -6.89
C LEU A 25 16.76 -2.60 -6.43
N ARG A 26 17.33 -3.43 -7.30
CA ARG A 26 18.53 -4.23 -7.02
C ARG A 26 19.78 -3.38 -6.75
N THR A 27 19.86 -2.19 -7.32
CA THR A 27 20.95 -1.24 -7.03
C THR A 27 20.76 -0.61 -5.65
N LEU A 28 19.51 -0.30 -5.29
CA LEU A 28 19.18 0.27 -3.99
C LEU A 28 19.29 -0.74 -2.85
N LYS A 29 18.98 -2.02 -3.08
CA LYS A 29 18.80 -3.03 -2.03
C LYS A 29 19.70 -4.24 -2.20
N GLY A 30 20.16 -4.80 -1.08
CA GLY A 30 20.92 -6.05 -1.02
C GLY A 30 22.26 -5.90 -0.29
N GLU A 31 23.02 -6.99 -0.18
CA GLU A 31 24.33 -7.01 0.49
C GLU A 31 25.35 -6.07 -0.20
N ASN A 32 25.24 -5.92 -1.52
CA ASN A 32 26.07 -5.04 -2.34
C ASN A 32 25.32 -3.77 -2.81
N GLY A 33 24.10 -3.54 -2.31
CA GLY A 33 23.28 -2.39 -2.67
C GLY A 33 23.57 -1.17 -1.79
N TRP A 34 22.99 -0.02 -2.12
CA TRP A 34 23.18 1.20 -1.33
C TRP A 34 22.62 1.12 0.09
N PHE A 35 21.54 0.35 0.27
CA PHE A 35 20.87 0.18 1.56
C PHE A 35 20.85 -1.29 1.98
N PRO A 36 21.25 -1.60 3.23
CA PRO A 36 21.21 -2.96 3.73
C PRO A 36 19.78 -3.49 3.83
N ARG A 37 19.68 -4.81 4.01
CA ARG A 37 18.41 -5.47 4.38
C ARG A 37 18.05 -5.13 5.83
N PHE A 38 16.77 -4.85 6.06
CA PHE A 38 16.23 -4.67 7.40
C PHE A 38 15.87 -6.03 8.00
N SER A 39 16.48 -6.38 9.13
CA SER A 39 16.19 -7.62 9.85
C SER A 39 14.83 -7.60 10.57
N ALA A 40 14.36 -6.41 10.96
CA ALA A 40 13.03 -6.18 11.51
C ALA A 40 12.44 -4.87 10.97
N ALA A 41 11.19 -4.92 10.50
CA ALA A 41 10.48 -3.73 10.05
C ALA A 41 9.91 -2.99 11.28
N THR A 42 10.55 -1.90 11.70
CA THR A 42 10.02 -0.96 12.72
C THR A 42 9.20 0.18 12.10
N HIS A 43 9.19 0.24 10.77
CA HIS A 43 8.48 1.19 9.93
C HIS A 43 8.23 0.53 8.57
N THR A 44 7.56 1.23 7.66
CA THR A 44 7.35 0.77 6.29
C THR A 44 8.70 0.69 5.58
N VAL A 45 9.09 -0.52 5.16
CA VAL A 45 10.36 -0.81 4.48
C VAL A 45 10.11 -1.38 3.10
N ILE A 46 11.06 -1.18 2.20
CA ILE A 46 11.01 -1.72 0.83
C ILE A 46 11.45 -3.20 0.73
N ASP A 47 12.04 -3.77 1.79
CA ASP A 47 12.32 -5.22 1.82
C ASP A 47 11.02 -6.02 1.86
N GLU A 48 11.00 -7.16 1.17
CA GLU A 48 9.83 -8.05 1.05
C GLU A 48 8.60 -7.29 0.52
N SER A 49 8.85 -6.27 -0.30
CA SER A 49 7.80 -5.47 -0.93
C SER A 49 7.49 -6.00 -2.32
N ILE A 50 6.25 -5.84 -2.74
CA ILE A 50 5.79 -6.22 -4.06
C ILE A 50 5.24 -5.00 -4.79
N PHE A 51 5.63 -4.87 -6.05
CA PHE A 51 5.10 -3.87 -6.97
C PHE A 51 4.25 -4.59 -8.00
N LEU A 52 2.97 -4.26 -8.05
CA LEU A 52 1.99 -4.87 -8.94
C LEU A 52 1.55 -3.82 -9.96
N ILE A 53 1.74 -4.10 -11.25
CA ILE A 53 1.37 -3.23 -12.37
C ILE A 53 0.26 -3.92 -13.17
N HIS A 54 -0.73 -3.14 -13.57
CA HIS A 54 -1.78 -3.61 -14.45
C HIS A 54 -1.22 -4.00 -15.82
N SER A 55 -1.64 -5.15 -16.35
CA SER A 55 -1.16 -5.66 -17.64
C SER A 55 -1.58 -4.81 -18.84
N LYS A 56 -2.69 -4.06 -18.71
CA LYS A 56 -3.22 -3.17 -19.74
C LYS A 56 -2.99 -1.70 -19.41
N GLY A 57 -2.51 -0.95 -20.40
CA GLY A 57 -2.33 0.50 -20.33
C GLY A 57 -3.59 1.27 -20.72
N PHE A 58 -3.71 2.48 -20.19
CA PHE A 58 -4.75 3.46 -20.48
C PHE A 58 -4.17 4.58 -21.36
N SER A 59 -5.02 5.26 -22.11
CA SER A 59 -4.61 6.39 -22.96
C SER A 59 -4.40 7.69 -22.17
N LYS A 60 -4.99 7.79 -20.97
CA LYS A 60 -4.88 8.95 -20.08
C LYS A 60 -4.48 8.52 -18.68
N TRP A 61 -3.62 9.31 -18.04
CA TRP A 61 -3.14 9.01 -16.69
C TRP A 61 -4.26 9.09 -15.64
N GLU A 62 -5.25 9.96 -15.84
CA GLU A 62 -6.41 10.12 -14.96
C GLU A 62 -7.26 8.84 -14.94
N GLU A 63 -7.42 8.19 -16.10
CA GLU A 63 -8.17 6.94 -16.22
C GLU A 63 -7.44 5.80 -15.50
N ALA A 64 -6.12 5.71 -15.67
CA ALA A 64 -5.29 4.76 -14.94
C ALA A 64 -5.39 4.98 -13.42
N LEU A 65 -5.27 6.23 -12.96
CA LEU A 65 -5.36 6.56 -11.53
C LEU A 65 -6.77 6.29 -10.97
N ALA A 66 -7.81 6.66 -11.72
CA ALA A 66 -9.20 6.39 -11.34
C ALA A 66 -9.46 4.88 -11.24
N TYR A 67 -8.93 4.10 -12.19
CA TYR A 67 -9.00 2.65 -12.16
C TYR A 67 -8.31 2.08 -10.91
N ALA A 68 -7.08 2.49 -10.60
CA ALA A 68 -6.41 2.09 -9.35
C ALA A 68 -7.23 2.48 -8.10
N GLY A 69 -7.75 3.70 -8.04
CA GLY A 69 -8.61 4.15 -6.94
C GLY A 69 -9.88 3.29 -6.80
N SER A 70 -10.43 2.82 -7.92
CA SER A 70 -11.60 1.92 -7.93
C SER A 70 -11.29 0.55 -7.31
N GLN A 71 -10.07 0.02 -7.48
CA GLN A 71 -9.65 -1.24 -6.86
C GLN A 71 -9.57 -1.13 -5.33
N LEU A 72 -8.99 -0.04 -4.81
CA LEU A 72 -9.02 0.22 -3.37
C LEU A 72 -10.45 0.37 -2.83
N LYS A 73 -11.32 1.07 -3.57
CA LYS A 73 -12.73 1.23 -3.20
C LYS A 73 -13.48 -0.10 -3.25
N GLY A 74 -13.21 -0.94 -4.24
CA GLY A 74 -13.76 -2.27 -4.42
C GLY A 74 -13.37 -3.19 -3.28
N PHE A 75 -12.07 -3.37 -3.05
CA PHE A 75 -11.55 -4.21 -1.98
C PHE A 75 -12.07 -3.80 -0.60
N ARG A 76 -12.17 -2.49 -0.32
CA ARG A 76 -12.77 -2.01 0.94
C ARG A 76 -14.18 -2.57 1.15
N LYS A 77 -14.99 -2.72 0.12
CA LYS A 77 -16.36 -3.27 0.25
C LYS A 77 -16.37 -4.78 0.53
N GLU A 78 -15.30 -5.50 0.19
CA GLU A 78 -15.20 -6.97 0.33
C GLU A 78 -14.70 -7.40 1.71
N ILE A 79 -13.91 -6.57 2.41
CA ILE A 79 -13.29 -6.92 3.69
C ILE A 79 -14.06 -6.46 4.92
N ASP A 80 -13.78 -7.10 6.06
CA ASP A 80 -14.23 -6.66 7.39
C ASP A 80 -13.84 -5.20 7.64
N ILE A 81 -14.79 -4.43 8.14
CA ILE A 81 -14.64 -2.99 8.40
C ILE A 81 -13.41 -2.69 9.29
N ARG A 82 -13.06 -3.54 10.25
CA ARG A 82 -11.89 -3.36 11.14
C ARG A 82 -10.57 -3.43 10.38
N LYS A 83 -10.50 -4.25 9.33
CA LYS A 83 -9.29 -4.46 8.49
C LYS A 83 -8.95 -3.26 7.61
N ARG A 84 -9.90 -2.36 7.34
CA ARG A 84 -9.66 -1.18 6.48
C ARG A 84 -8.68 -0.16 7.08
N THR A 85 -8.41 -0.24 8.38
CA THR A 85 -7.39 0.58 9.07
C THR A 85 -5.97 0.35 8.53
N VAL A 86 -5.70 -0.80 7.89
CA VAL A 86 -4.43 -1.12 7.21
C VAL A 86 -4.06 -0.06 6.17
N PHE A 87 -5.06 0.56 5.54
CA PHE A 87 -4.85 1.57 4.49
C PHE A 87 -4.70 3.00 5.03
N GLY A 88 -4.36 3.15 6.32
CA GLY A 88 -3.99 4.44 6.94
C GLY A 88 -5.15 5.43 7.15
N MET A 89 -6.40 5.05 6.87
CA MET A 89 -7.55 5.94 7.04
C MET A 89 -8.34 5.60 8.31
N PRO A 90 -8.53 6.54 9.23
CA PRO A 90 -9.50 6.40 10.32
C PRO A 90 -10.88 6.12 9.75
N MET A 91 -11.64 5.26 10.41
CA MET A 91 -12.93 4.84 9.90
C MET A 91 -14.07 5.05 10.87
N LEU A 92 -15.16 5.61 10.34
CA LEU A 92 -16.41 5.81 11.05
C LEU A 92 -17.39 4.71 10.66
N VAL A 93 -18.06 4.13 11.66
CA VAL A 93 -19.22 3.24 11.48
C VAL A 93 -20.45 3.96 12.02
N PRO A 94 -21.15 4.76 11.18
CA PRO A 94 -22.23 5.63 11.64
C PRO A 94 -23.34 4.87 12.36
N GLN A 95 -23.69 3.68 11.87
CA GLN A 95 -24.76 2.83 12.42
C GLN A 95 -24.48 2.39 13.86
N ARG A 96 -23.19 2.24 14.23
CA ARG A 96 -22.78 1.78 15.56
C ARG A 96 -22.22 2.89 16.44
N LYS A 97 -22.11 4.13 15.93
CA LYS A 97 -21.40 5.25 16.59
C LYS A 97 -20.01 4.83 17.09
N ILE A 98 -19.24 4.11 16.26
CA ILE A 98 -17.89 3.64 16.60
C ILE A 98 -16.89 4.19 15.59
N GLN A 99 -15.72 4.58 16.08
CA GLN A 99 -14.56 4.96 15.29
C GLN A 99 -13.41 4.00 15.55
N TYR A 100 -12.79 3.50 14.47
CA TYR A 100 -11.54 2.75 14.52
C TYR A 100 -10.38 3.64 14.07
N THR A 101 -9.34 3.74 14.88
CA THR A 101 -8.15 4.56 14.60
C THR A 101 -6.88 3.87 15.07
N PRO A 102 -5.74 4.07 14.39
CA PRO A 102 -4.43 3.75 14.96
C PRO A 102 -4.26 4.39 16.35
N GLU A 103 -3.56 3.71 17.25
CA GLU A 103 -3.22 4.24 18.57
C GLU A 103 -2.30 5.47 18.45
N LYS A 104 -2.44 6.43 19.40
CA LYS A 104 -2.11 7.87 19.28
C LYS A 104 -0.66 8.26 18.93
N VAL A 105 0.28 7.33 18.70
CA VAL A 105 1.72 7.64 18.63
C VAL A 105 2.45 7.05 17.41
N GLU A 106 1.86 6.12 16.67
CA GLU A 106 2.54 5.50 15.50
C GLU A 106 1.90 5.98 14.19
N ARG A 107 2.26 7.21 13.76
CA ARG A 107 2.00 7.65 12.38
C ARG A 107 2.96 6.92 11.46
N MET A 108 2.61 5.71 11.04
CA MET A 108 3.36 5.00 10.01
C MET A 108 2.89 5.39 8.62
N ALA A 109 3.82 5.41 7.67
CA ALA A 109 3.48 5.54 6.25
C ALA A 109 2.56 4.40 5.82
N SER A 110 1.61 4.68 4.93
CA SER A 110 0.73 3.66 4.37
C SER A 110 1.54 2.51 3.78
N PRO A 111 1.21 1.24 4.07
CA PRO A 111 1.83 0.10 3.42
C PRO A 111 1.45 -0.03 1.94
N VAL A 112 0.44 0.70 1.49
CA VAL A 112 -0.02 0.66 0.09
C VAL A 112 0.13 2.03 -0.55
N TRP A 113 0.86 2.08 -1.66
CA TRP A 113 1.08 3.26 -2.48
C TRP A 113 0.52 3.05 -3.88
N ILE A 114 -0.03 4.10 -4.47
CA ILE A 114 -0.52 4.10 -5.84
C ILE A 114 0.38 4.99 -6.67
N ARG A 115 0.73 4.52 -7.87
CA ARG A 115 1.43 5.33 -8.89
C ARG A 115 0.84 5.05 -10.25
N VAL A 116 0.97 6.00 -11.17
CA VAL A 116 0.78 5.76 -12.60
C VAL A 116 2.15 5.71 -13.25
N VAL A 117 2.39 4.68 -14.04
CA VAL A 117 3.60 4.45 -14.82
C VAL A 117 3.32 4.81 -16.27
N GLU A 118 4.14 5.68 -16.85
CA GLU A 118 4.08 5.99 -18.28
C GLU A 118 5.13 5.14 -19.02
N ALA A 119 4.70 4.41 -20.05
CA ALA A 119 5.57 3.65 -20.92
C ALA A 119 4.93 3.45 -22.30
N GLY A 120 5.70 3.66 -23.37
CA GLY A 120 5.23 3.50 -24.74
C GLY A 120 4.01 4.36 -25.10
N GLY A 121 3.89 5.55 -24.49
CA GLY A 121 2.74 6.45 -24.69
C GLY A 121 1.44 5.99 -24.02
N CYS A 122 1.50 4.97 -23.15
CA CYS A 122 0.37 4.47 -22.36
C CYS A 122 0.63 4.63 -20.86
N TYR A 123 -0.45 4.64 -20.07
CA TYR A 123 -0.43 4.84 -18.63
C TYR A 123 -0.90 3.59 -17.89
N PHE A 124 -0.08 3.05 -17.01
CA PHE A 124 -0.33 1.80 -16.30
C PHE A 124 -0.47 2.08 -14.80
N PRO A 125 -1.60 1.73 -14.16
CA PRO A 125 -1.70 1.83 -12.73
C PRO A 125 -0.78 0.81 -12.06
N MET A 126 -0.12 1.24 -11.00
CA MET A 126 0.79 0.45 -10.18
C MET A 126 0.44 0.60 -8.70
N PHE A 127 0.48 -0.52 -7.98
CA PHE A 127 0.49 -0.55 -6.53
C PHE A 127 1.86 -0.97 -6.01
N GLY A 128 2.42 -0.18 -5.10
CA GLY A 128 3.52 -0.61 -4.24
C GLY A 128 2.95 -1.08 -2.91
N ILE A 129 3.18 -2.34 -2.56
CA ILE A 129 2.74 -2.96 -1.31
C ILE A 129 3.98 -3.30 -0.49
N TYR A 130 4.15 -2.55 0.58
CA TYR A 130 5.34 -2.56 1.41
C TYR A 130 5.16 -3.38 2.67
N ARG A 131 6.24 -4.00 3.12
CA ARG A 131 6.29 -4.61 4.44
C ARG A 131 6.19 -3.51 5.50
N THR A 132 5.31 -3.72 6.48
CA THR A 132 5.12 -2.79 7.59
C THR A 132 4.81 -3.59 8.85
N PRO A 133 5.23 -3.14 10.06
CA PRO A 133 4.90 -3.85 11.28
C PRO A 133 3.38 -3.79 11.56
N PRO A 134 2.85 -4.78 12.31
CA PRO A 134 1.47 -4.74 12.75
C PRO A 134 1.24 -3.53 13.67
N LEU A 135 0.13 -2.81 13.46
CA LEU A 135 -0.26 -1.71 14.33
C LEU A 135 -1.35 -2.13 15.32
N LYS A 136 -1.30 -1.50 16.49
CA LYS A 136 -2.42 -1.46 17.43
C LYS A 136 -3.44 -0.43 16.96
N ALA A 137 -4.66 -0.89 16.76
CA ALA A 137 -5.80 -0.02 16.52
C ALA A 137 -6.70 0.00 17.75
N VAL A 138 -7.41 1.11 17.94
CA VAL A 138 -8.31 1.33 19.06
C VAL A 138 -9.71 1.56 18.53
N GLU A 139 -10.66 0.81 19.07
CA GLU A 139 -12.09 1.01 18.88
C GLU A 139 -12.63 2.00 19.91
N LYS A 140 -13.17 3.14 19.45
CA LYS A 140 -13.71 4.20 20.33
C LYS A 140 -15.19 4.47 20.05
N PRO A 141 -16.05 4.47 21.08
CA PRO A 141 -17.43 4.98 20.94
C PRO A 141 -17.42 6.48 20.62
N MET A 142 -18.38 6.92 19.80
CA MET A 142 -18.58 8.33 19.45
C MET A 142 -19.65 8.97 20.35
N GLY A 143 -19.30 10.10 20.98
CA GLY A 143 -20.21 10.96 21.75
C GLY A 143 -19.55 11.58 22.99
N LYS A 144 -20.06 12.72 23.47
CA LYS A 144 -19.67 13.30 24.77
C LYS A 144 -20.43 12.55 25.87
N HIS A 145 -19.78 11.65 26.60
CA HIS A 145 -20.31 11.19 27.89
C HIS A 145 -19.95 12.23 28.96
N LYS A 146 -20.96 12.89 29.53
CA LYS A 146 -20.82 13.66 30.78
C LYS A 146 -20.51 12.66 31.90
N GLY A 147 -19.29 12.71 32.43
CA GLY A 147 -18.88 11.91 33.58
C GLY A 147 -17.54 11.23 33.35
N ASN A 148 -16.56 11.61 34.16
CA ASN A 148 -15.22 11.03 34.23
C ASN A 148 -15.25 9.49 34.33
N LYS A 149 -15.14 8.80 33.20
CA LYS A 149 -14.36 7.56 33.05
C LYS A 149 -13.78 7.58 31.65
N SER A 150 -12.46 7.53 31.54
CA SER A 150 -11.75 7.32 30.29
C SER A 150 -12.46 6.21 29.51
N LEU A 151 -12.98 6.54 28.31
CA LEU A 151 -13.37 5.53 27.33
C LEU A 151 -12.06 4.87 26.87
N ASN A 152 -11.55 3.93 27.66
CA ASN A 152 -10.46 3.05 27.26
C ASN A 152 -11.00 2.26 26.08
N GLY A 153 -10.75 2.75 24.87
CA GLY A 153 -11.14 2.05 23.66
C GLY A 153 -10.52 0.66 23.65
N ARG A 154 -11.21 -0.31 23.05
CA ARG A 154 -10.71 -1.69 23.02
C ARG A 154 -9.56 -1.75 22.01
N PRO A 155 -8.32 -2.05 22.43
CA PRO A 155 -7.24 -2.24 21.49
C PRO A 155 -7.45 -3.58 20.76
N PHE A 156 -7.08 -3.61 19.50
CA PHE A 156 -6.99 -4.84 18.73
C PHE A 156 -5.77 -4.77 17.81
N LEU A 157 -5.18 -5.93 17.56
CA LEU A 157 -4.12 -6.06 16.58
C LEU A 157 -4.75 -6.18 15.20
N VAL A 158 -4.22 -5.41 14.27
CA VAL A 158 -4.61 -5.51 12.87
C VAL A 158 -3.64 -6.46 12.18
N PRO A 159 -4.09 -7.54 11.53
CA PRO A 159 -3.21 -8.48 10.84
C PRO A 159 -2.79 -7.90 9.48
N PHE A 160 -1.90 -6.90 9.49
CA PHE A 160 -1.48 -6.17 8.28
C PHE A 160 -1.06 -7.12 7.16
N LYS A 161 -0.22 -8.11 7.46
CA LYS A 161 0.27 -9.08 6.47
C LYS A 161 -0.89 -9.80 5.76
N GLU A 162 -1.84 -10.36 6.51
CA GLU A 162 -2.99 -11.08 5.94
C GLU A 162 -3.85 -10.18 5.06
N VAL A 163 -4.12 -8.95 5.51
CA VAL A 163 -4.94 -7.99 4.73
C VAL A 163 -4.21 -7.53 3.47
N LEU A 164 -2.89 -7.36 3.53
CA LEU A 164 -2.08 -7.01 2.36
C LEU A 164 -1.99 -8.20 1.38
N ASP A 165 -1.89 -9.43 1.87
CA ASP A 165 -1.92 -10.65 1.05
C ASP A 165 -3.31 -10.80 0.36
N GLU A 166 -4.40 -10.56 1.10
CA GLU A 166 -5.76 -10.49 0.54
C GLU A 166 -5.89 -9.41 -0.55
N PHE A 167 -5.29 -8.23 -0.33
CA PHE A 167 -5.33 -7.13 -1.29
C PHE A 167 -4.50 -7.43 -2.56
N GLN A 168 -3.31 -8.02 -2.42
CA GLN A 168 -2.52 -8.49 -3.57
C GLN A 168 -3.34 -9.47 -4.43
N ASN A 169 -4.04 -10.41 -3.81
CA ASN A 169 -4.90 -11.36 -4.53
C ASN A 169 -6.07 -10.67 -5.22
N HIS A 170 -6.69 -9.67 -4.58
CA HIS A 170 -7.70 -8.83 -5.23
C HIS A 170 -7.13 -8.14 -6.48
N LEU A 171 -5.93 -7.56 -6.40
CA LEU A 171 -5.27 -6.92 -7.55
C LEU A 171 -4.93 -7.91 -8.67
N ARG A 172 -4.39 -9.10 -8.35
CA ARG A 172 -4.10 -10.14 -9.36
C ARG A 172 -5.35 -10.59 -10.11
N ARG A 173 -6.48 -10.72 -9.41
CA ARG A 173 -7.79 -11.03 -10.06
C ARG A 173 -8.28 -9.91 -10.99
N ASN A 174 -7.82 -8.68 -10.78
CA ASN A 174 -8.13 -7.52 -11.60
C ASN A 174 -6.95 -7.14 -12.50
N GLU A 175 -6.25 -8.16 -13.04
CA GLU A 175 -5.24 -8.02 -14.10
C GLU A 175 -3.96 -7.23 -13.74
N PHE A 176 -3.68 -7.02 -12.45
CA PHE A 176 -2.36 -6.61 -11.97
C PHE A 176 -1.42 -7.82 -11.88
N THR A 177 -0.93 -8.26 -13.04
CA THR A 177 -0.13 -9.48 -13.18
C THR A 177 1.34 -9.23 -13.50
N LEU A 178 1.71 -7.99 -13.83
CA LEU A 178 3.10 -7.61 -14.02
C LEU A 178 3.68 -7.26 -12.66
N GLU A 179 4.65 -8.04 -12.18
CA GLU A 179 5.09 -7.94 -10.79
C GLU A 179 6.62 -7.88 -10.62
N VAL A 180 7.05 -7.09 -9.63
CA VAL A 180 8.44 -7.03 -9.17
C VAL A 180 8.46 -7.28 -7.66
N HIS A 181 9.31 -8.20 -7.24
CA HIS A 181 9.51 -8.58 -5.85
C HIS A 181 10.87 -8.06 -5.37
N VAL A 182 10.93 -7.54 -4.15
CA VAL A 182 12.15 -6.99 -3.53
C VAL A 182 12.55 -7.80 -2.30
#